data_AF-A0A7G5K0M5-F1
#
_entry.id   AF-A0A7G5K0M5-F1
#
_cell.length_a   1.000
_cell.length_b   1.000
_cell.length_c   1.000
_cell.angle_alpha   90.00
_cell.angle_beta   90.00
_cell.angle_gamma   90.00
#
_symmetry.space_group_name_H-M   'P 1'
#
loop_
_entity.id
_entity.type
_entity.pdbx_description
1 polymer ?
#
loop_
_entity_poly.entity_id
_entity_poly.type
_entity_poly.pdbx_seq_one_letter_code
_entity_poly.pdbx_strand_id
1 'polypeptide(L)'
;MTVAETAPPVPSGHKKGVTEGSLLREPLELRGHLNQFKSFYVTPIIGTEFPDAHVVDWLKAPNSDELLRDLAVTISRRGVVFFRAQTDLTDELQKELAQRLGVLTGKPESSKLHIHPLTNYNLDKDPELNVITTDKAANPAEDLWKNRPADIRNSWHTDTSYEPNPADYSILKLIKLPETGGDTIWASSCEIYDKISPVYRRFLEGLTATFAQTRLPVTAAEKGFKLYSEPRGSPNNIGTSLSAVHPVVRTNPVTGWKSLFAVGNHVVKINEVTADESRRLHDWFLQMIVEEHDTQLRHRWQNPYDIAIWDNRTVYHSAIFDFAGLGARTGHRAVGIGETPYFDPNSKTRREALAAANSI
;
A
#
# COMPACT_ATOMS: atom_id res chain seq x y z
N MET A 1 -39.22 -15.58 28.55
CA MET A 1 -37.90 -16.13 28.91
C MET A 1 -37.30 -16.73 27.67
N THR A 2 -36.45 -15.98 26.98
CA THR A 2 -35.70 -16.42 25.80
C THR A 2 -34.26 -16.07 26.07
N VAL A 3 -33.43 -17.11 26.11
CA VAL A 3 -32.04 -17.08 26.52
C VAL A 3 -31.23 -16.41 25.41
N ALA A 4 -30.58 -15.29 25.73
CA ALA A 4 -29.61 -14.66 24.87
C ALA A 4 -28.31 -15.48 24.93
N GLU A 5 -27.91 -16.10 23.82
CA GLU A 5 -26.59 -16.70 23.68
C GLU A 5 -25.54 -15.59 23.63
N THR A 6 -24.81 -15.44 24.72
CA THR A 6 -23.65 -14.56 24.83
C THR A 6 -22.49 -15.15 24.02
N ALA A 7 -22.09 -14.46 22.95
CA ALA A 7 -20.83 -14.73 22.26
C ALA A 7 -19.65 -14.65 23.25
N PRO A 8 -18.64 -15.53 23.15
CA PRO A 8 -17.52 -15.54 24.07
C PRO A 8 -16.67 -14.27 23.92
N PRO A 9 -16.10 -13.74 25.02
CA PRO A 9 -15.27 -12.55 24.99
C PRO A 9 -13.99 -12.82 24.19
N VAL A 10 -13.71 -11.93 23.23
CA VAL A 10 -12.40 -11.85 22.58
C VAL A 10 -11.36 -11.56 23.66
N PRO A 11 -10.29 -12.36 23.81
CA PRO A 11 -9.27 -12.07 24.82
C PRO A 11 -8.60 -10.74 24.48
N SER A 12 -8.74 -9.76 25.36
CA SER A 12 -7.96 -8.52 25.34
C SER A 12 -6.52 -8.84 25.77
N GLY A 13 -5.80 -9.54 24.89
CA GLY A 13 -4.39 -9.82 25.05
C GLY A 13 -3.57 -8.58 24.70
N HIS A 14 -3.56 -7.57 25.56
CA HIS A 14 -2.47 -6.60 25.58
C HIS A 14 -1.20 -7.32 26.06
N LYS A 15 -0.60 -8.11 25.17
CA LYS A 15 0.83 -8.37 25.26
C LYS A 15 1.50 -7.07 24.83
N LYS A 16 2.16 -6.40 25.78
CA LYS A 16 3.19 -5.40 25.52
C LYS A 16 4.17 -6.01 24.51
N GLY A 17 3.97 -5.70 23.23
CA GLY A 17 4.84 -6.10 22.15
C GLY A 17 6.06 -5.19 22.13
N VAL A 18 7.23 -5.79 22.28
CA VAL A 18 8.55 -5.35 21.78
C VAL A 18 8.78 -3.84 21.74
N THR A 19 9.54 -3.35 22.73
CA THR A 19 10.22 -2.04 22.81
C THR A 19 10.00 -1.10 21.60
N GLU A 20 9.14 -0.10 21.80
CA GLU A 20 8.79 1.02 20.90
C GLU A 20 9.98 1.91 20.45
N GLY A 21 11.22 1.56 20.80
CA GLY A 21 12.40 2.42 20.64
C GLY A 21 13.08 2.43 19.26
N SER A 22 12.74 1.55 18.31
CA SER A 22 13.50 1.44 17.05
C SER A 22 12.89 2.13 15.82
N LEU A 23 11.62 2.55 15.88
CA LEU A 23 10.93 3.18 14.73
C LEU A 23 10.92 4.72 14.79
N LEU A 24 11.12 5.30 15.97
CA LEU A 24 11.30 6.74 16.14
C LEU A 24 12.72 7.12 15.73
N ARG A 25 12.87 7.53 14.47
CA ARG A 25 14.13 7.99 13.89
C ARG A 25 13.91 9.28 13.11
N GLU A 26 15.00 10.00 12.86
CA GLU A 26 14.95 11.20 12.03
C GLU A 26 14.49 10.85 10.60
N PRO A 27 13.65 11.70 9.98
CA PRO A 27 13.27 11.56 8.59
C PRO A 27 14.48 11.46 7.67
N LEU A 28 14.38 10.60 6.66
CA LEU A 28 15.41 10.47 5.65
C LEU A 28 15.40 11.67 4.69
N GLU A 29 16.54 12.32 4.59
CA GLU A 29 16.74 13.40 3.63
C GLU A 29 16.99 12.86 2.21
N LEU A 30 16.56 13.64 1.23
CA LEU A 30 16.84 13.40 -0.19
C LEU A 30 18.23 13.93 -0.53
N ARG A 31 19.10 13.11 -1.12
CA ARG A 31 20.50 13.48 -1.38
C ARG A 31 20.75 14.01 -2.81
N GLY A 32 19.77 13.88 -3.69
CA GLY A 32 19.81 14.42 -5.05
C GLY A 32 20.52 13.55 -6.08
N HIS A 33 20.80 12.28 -5.78
CA HIS A 33 21.45 11.35 -6.71
C HIS A 33 20.59 11.07 -7.96
N LEU A 34 19.28 11.30 -7.87
CA LEU A 34 18.36 11.15 -9.00
C LEU A 34 18.24 12.41 -9.88
N ASN A 35 18.81 13.56 -9.48
CA ASN A 35 18.65 14.83 -10.21
C ASN A 35 19.26 14.82 -11.61
N GLN A 36 20.20 13.90 -11.87
CA GLN A 36 20.82 13.69 -13.18
C GLN A 36 19.89 12.99 -14.18
N PHE A 37 18.82 12.35 -13.72
CA PHE A 37 17.86 11.67 -14.59
C PHE A 37 16.70 12.58 -14.90
N LYS A 38 16.30 12.58 -16.18
CA LYS A 38 15.09 13.28 -16.61
C LYS A 38 13.88 12.73 -15.87
N SER A 39 13.12 13.63 -15.26
CA SER A 39 11.87 13.31 -14.59
C SER A 39 10.91 14.50 -14.63
N PHE A 40 9.63 14.23 -14.38
CA PHE A 40 8.64 15.28 -14.19
C PHE A 40 7.60 14.85 -13.16
N TYR A 41 6.97 15.83 -12.50
CA TYR A 41 5.84 15.59 -11.62
C TYR A 41 4.59 15.36 -12.45
N VAL A 42 3.94 14.21 -12.25
CA VAL A 42 2.71 13.85 -12.98
C VAL A 42 1.55 14.75 -12.52
N THR A 43 1.50 15.05 -11.22
CA THR A 43 0.62 16.08 -10.64
C THR A 43 1.40 16.92 -9.63
N PRO A 44 0.91 18.10 -9.20
CA PRO A 44 1.58 18.89 -8.19
C PRO A 44 1.85 18.15 -6.87
N ILE A 45 0.91 17.30 -6.44
CA ILE A 45 0.96 16.65 -5.11
C ILE A 45 1.59 15.26 -5.15
N ILE A 46 1.20 14.44 -6.13
CA ILE A 46 1.50 13.00 -6.17
C ILE A 46 2.03 12.61 -7.56
N GLY A 47 2.92 11.62 -7.60
CA GLY A 47 3.48 11.10 -8.84
C GLY A 47 4.74 11.81 -9.29
N THR A 48 5.73 11.01 -9.67
CA THR A 48 6.90 11.41 -10.47
C THR A 48 7.13 10.35 -11.54
N GLU A 49 7.35 10.76 -12.78
CA GLU A 49 7.67 9.83 -13.87
C GLU A 49 9.11 10.03 -14.32
N PHE A 50 9.83 8.92 -14.49
CA PHE A 50 11.16 8.84 -15.09
C PHE A 50 11.02 8.19 -16.47
N PRO A 51 10.73 8.95 -17.53
CA PRO A 51 10.31 8.39 -18.81
C PRO A 51 11.44 7.62 -19.53
N ASP A 52 12.69 8.06 -19.32
CA ASP A 52 13.85 7.57 -20.07
C ASP A 52 14.82 6.76 -19.17
N ALA A 53 14.45 6.51 -17.91
CA ALA A 53 15.31 5.79 -16.97
C ALA A 53 15.11 4.27 -17.06
N HIS A 54 16.21 3.53 -16.95
CA HIS A 54 16.22 2.08 -16.83
C HIS A 54 16.60 1.69 -15.39
N VAL A 55 15.62 1.19 -14.63
CA VAL A 55 15.81 0.91 -13.19
C VAL A 55 16.83 -0.20 -12.94
N VAL A 56 17.05 -1.09 -13.91
CA VAL A 56 18.06 -2.14 -13.85
C VAL A 56 19.48 -1.56 -13.86
N ASP A 57 19.70 -0.46 -14.58
CA ASP A 57 20.99 0.24 -14.55
C ASP A 57 21.26 0.80 -13.14
N TRP A 58 20.22 1.30 -12.47
CA TRP A 58 20.34 1.80 -11.09
C TRP A 58 20.59 0.68 -10.09
N LEU A 59 20.00 -0.50 -10.29
CA LEU A 59 20.26 -1.70 -9.48
C LEU A 59 21.72 -2.19 -9.62
N LYS A 60 22.31 -2.04 -10.81
CA LYS A 60 23.67 -2.53 -11.12
C LYS A 60 24.77 -1.47 -11.00
N ALA A 61 24.41 -0.20 -10.81
CA ALA A 61 25.36 0.89 -10.70
C ALA A 61 26.30 0.73 -9.49
N PRO A 62 27.55 1.22 -9.56
CA PRO A 62 28.47 1.21 -8.42
C PRO A 62 27.92 1.93 -7.17
N ASN A 63 27.09 2.95 -7.36
CA ASN A 63 26.40 3.72 -6.32
C ASN A 63 24.90 3.33 -6.21
N SER A 64 24.60 2.04 -6.41
CA SER A 64 23.22 1.55 -6.46
C SER A 64 22.43 1.86 -5.17
N ASP A 65 23.04 1.68 -3.99
CA ASP A 65 22.37 1.93 -2.72
C ASP A 65 21.97 3.40 -2.56
N GLU A 66 22.81 4.34 -2.99
CA GLU A 66 22.50 5.76 -2.97
C GLU A 66 21.34 6.10 -3.91
N LEU A 67 21.33 5.55 -5.13
CA LEU A 67 20.26 5.74 -6.10
C LEU A 67 18.93 5.17 -5.59
N LEU A 68 18.93 3.94 -5.07
CA LEU A 68 17.73 3.28 -4.59
C LEU A 68 17.20 3.88 -3.30
N ARG A 69 18.08 4.36 -2.41
CA ARG A 69 17.66 5.09 -1.22
C ARG A 69 16.97 6.40 -1.61
N ASP A 70 17.54 7.18 -2.53
CA ASP A 70 16.91 8.40 -3.01
C ASP A 70 15.61 8.11 -3.78
N LEU A 71 15.54 7.00 -4.50
CA LEU A 71 14.30 6.52 -5.13
C LEU A 71 13.23 6.24 -4.07
N ALA A 72 13.56 5.51 -3.01
CA ALA A 72 12.66 5.19 -1.92
C ALA A 72 12.16 6.45 -1.19
N VAL A 73 13.05 7.42 -0.91
CA VAL A 73 12.66 8.72 -0.35
C VAL A 73 11.78 9.51 -1.32
N THR A 74 12.09 9.48 -2.62
CA THR A 74 11.27 10.12 -3.66
C THR A 74 9.87 9.52 -3.71
N ILE A 75 9.76 8.18 -3.72
CA ILE A 75 8.47 7.48 -3.67
C ILE A 75 7.71 7.86 -2.40
N SER A 76 8.36 7.85 -1.24
CA SER A 76 7.71 8.19 0.04
C SER A 76 7.22 9.65 0.09
N ARG A 77 7.91 10.58 -0.57
CA ARG A 77 7.50 12.00 -0.66
C ARG A 77 6.46 12.27 -1.74
N ARG A 78 6.44 11.44 -2.79
CA ARG A 78 5.62 11.64 -4.00
C ARG A 78 4.50 10.61 -4.13
N GLY A 79 4.37 9.67 -3.21
CA GLY A 79 3.40 8.59 -3.20
C GLY A 79 3.73 7.45 -4.17
N VAL A 80 3.94 7.77 -5.44
CA VAL A 80 4.17 6.80 -6.52
C VAL A 80 5.16 7.34 -7.56
N VAL A 81 5.94 6.45 -8.16
CA VAL A 81 6.79 6.75 -9.32
C VAL A 81 6.52 5.79 -10.47
N PHE A 82 6.81 6.23 -11.69
CA PHE A 82 6.57 5.47 -12.92
C PHE A 82 7.82 5.39 -13.79
N PHE A 83 7.99 4.24 -14.46
CA PHE A 83 8.98 4.04 -15.51
C PHE A 83 8.32 3.29 -16.68
N ARG A 84 8.85 3.52 -17.89
CA ARG A 84 8.26 2.97 -19.12
C ARG A 84 9.07 1.81 -19.66
N ALA A 85 8.39 0.79 -20.19
CA ALA A 85 8.98 -0.29 -20.99
C ALA A 85 10.28 -0.91 -20.42
N GLN A 86 10.28 -1.32 -19.15
CA GLN A 86 11.42 -1.93 -18.44
C GLN A 86 11.58 -3.41 -18.83
N THR A 87 11.94 -3.67 -20.08
CA THR A 87 11.98 -5.03 -20.69
C THR A 87 13.00 -5.97 -20.05
N ASP A 88 14.03 -5.44 -19.41
CA ASP A 88 15.11 -6.19 -18.77
C ASP A 88 14.94 -6.37 -17.26
N LEU A 89 13.89 -5.77 -16.67
CA LEU A 89 13.52 -5.98 -15.27
C LEU A 89 12.85 -7.35 -15.12
N THR A 90 13.65 -8.37 -14.83
CA THR A 90 13.17 -9.72 -14.51
C THR A 90 12.37 -9.73 -13.21
N ASP A 91 11.61 -10.80 -12.96
CA ASP A 91 10.85 -10.94 -11.71
C ASP A 91 11.80 -11.02 -10.49
N GLU A 92 12.97 -11.63 -10.64
CA GLU A 92 14.00 -11.65 -9.59
C GLU A 92 14.56 -10.26 -9.30
N LEU A 93 14.87 -9.46 -10.33
CA LEU A 93 15.33 -8.08 -10.13
C LEU A 93 14.22 -7.18 -9.54
N GLN A 94 12.96 -7.43 -9.90
CA GLN A 94 11.82 -6.72 -9.32
C GLN A 94 11.66 -7.04 -7.83
N LYS A 95 11.84 -8.31 -7.43
CA LYS A 95 11.85 -8.74 -6.03
C LYS A 95 13.03 -8.15 -5.26
N GLU A 96 14.23 -8.15 -5.84
CA GLU A 96 15.42 -7.52 -5.27
C GLU A 96 15.16 -6.03 -5.02
N LEU A 97 14.63 -5.32 -6.01
CA LEU A 97 14.29 -3.90 -5.90
C LEU A 97 13.31 -3.64 -4.76
N ALA A 98 12.20 -4.39 -4.69
CA ALA A 98 11.22 -4.24 -3.61
C ALA A 98 11.84 -4.47 -2.22
N GLN A 99 12.71 -5.49 -2.09
CA GLN A 99 13.39 -5.76 -0.84
C GLN A 99 14.38 -4.64 -0.47
N ARG A 100 15.19 -4.17 -1.43
CA ARG A 100 16.22 -3.14 -1.21
C ARG A 100 15.63 -1.77 -0.88
N LEU A 101 14.52 -1.35 -1.50
CA LEU A 101 13.84 -0.09 -1.16
C LEU A 101 13.44 -0.05 0.33
N GLY A 102 12.88 -1.15 0.84
CA GLY A 102 12.56 -1.29 2.25
C GLY A 102 13.79 -1.30 3.15
N VAL A 103 14.81 -2.10 2.82
CA VAL A 103 16.05 -2.22 3.62
C VAL A 103 16.80 -0.88 3.71
N LEU A 104 16.97 -0.18 2.58
CA LEU A 104 17.66 1.11 2.51
C LEU A 104 16.89 2.24 3.19
N THR A 105 15.60 2.04 3.42
CA THR A 105 14.77 2.89 4.27
C THR A 105 14.48 2.25 5.62
N GLY A 106 15.33 1.32 6.06
CA GLY A 106 15.35 0.73 7.40
C GLY A 106 14.02 0.14 7.86
N LYS A 107 13.36 -0.65 7.01
CA LYS A 107 12.33 -1.59 7.47
C LYS A 107 12.94 -2.61 8.46
N PRO A 108 12.12 -3.33 9.26
CA PRO A 108 12.63 -4.37 10.14
C PRO A 108 13.42 -5.45 9.39
N GLU A 109 14.57 -5.90 9.91
CA GLU A 109 15.42 -6.91 9.26
C GLU A 109 14.71 -8.25 9.03
N SER A 110 13.76 -8.57 9.91
CA SER A 110 12.88 -9.73 9.83
C SER A 110 11.84 -9.64 8.70
N SER A 111 11.58 -8.45 8.17
CA SER A 111 10.60 -8.24 7.10
C SER A 111 11.20 -8.52 5.72
N LYS A 112 10.52 -9.38 4.96
CA LYS A 112 10.87 -9.86 3.62
C LYS A 112 9.79 -9.44 2.62
N LEU A 113 9.62 -10.21 1.54
CA LEU A 113 8.55 -10.03 0.57
C LEU A 113 7.26 -10.71 1.05
N HIS A 114 6.14 -10.13 0.69
CA HIS A 114 4.82 -10.63 1.02
C HIS A 114 4.51 -11.93 0.26
N ILE A 115 3.87 -12.86 0.97
CA ILE A 115 3.32 -14.09 0.39
C ILE A 115 1.79 -14.01 0.47
N HIS A 116 1.10 -14.21 -0.67
CA HIS A 116 -0.36 -14.09 -0.72
C HIS A 116 -1.07 -15.15 0.15
N PRO A 117 -2.17 -14.82 0.86
CA PRO A 117 -2.94 -15.81 1.61
C PRO A 117 -3.50 -16.97 0.77
N LEU A 118 -3.62 -16.80 -0.55
CA LEU A 118 -4.04 -17.85 -1.50
C LEU A 118 -2.90 -18.39 -2.38
N THR A 119 -1.63 -18.13 -2.02
CA THR A 119 -0.47 -18.46 -2.88
C THR A 119 -0.42 -19.92 -3.34
N ASN A 120 -0.91 -20.86 -2.54
CA ASN A 120 -0.89 -22.30 -2.85
C ASN A 120 -1.78 -22.69 -4.05
N TYR A 121 -2.62 -21.76 -4.52
CA TYR A 121 -3.57 -21.95 -5.61
C TYR A 121 -3.27 -21.06 -6.81
N ASN A 122 -2.19 -20.28 -6.75
CA ASN A 122 -1.67 -19.57 -7.89
C ASN A 122 -0.97 -20.56 -8.84
N LEU A 123 -1.04 -20.32 -10.15
CA LEU A 123 -0.33 -21.15 -11.13
C LEU A 123 1.18 -20.87 -11.13
N ASP A 124 1.56 -19.65 -10.79
CA ASP A 124 2.95 -19.26 -10.60
C ASP A 124 3.50 -19.87 -9.30
N LYS A 125 4.68 -20.47 -9.40
CA LYS A 125 5.32 -21.19 -8.29
C LYS A 125 6.11 -20.30 -7.35
N ASP A 126 6.28 -19.02 -7.69
CA ASP A 126 6.99 -18.06 -6.85
C ASP A 126 6.02 -17.47 -5.82
N PRO A 127 6.16 -17.81 -4.52
CA PRO A 127 5.24 -17.33 -3.49
C PRO A 127 5.40 -15.84 -3.18
N GLU A 128 6.53 -15.22 -3.57
CA GLU A 128 6.83 -13.80 -3.30
C GLU A 128 6.37 -12.88 -4.44
N LEU A 129 5.88 -13.45 -5.54
CA LEU A 129 5.40 -12.72 -6.70
C LEU A 129 3.88 -12.93 -6.89
N ASN A 130 3.14 -11.82 -6.90
CA ASN A 130 1.70 -11.85 -7.09
C ASN A 130 1.35 -11.57 -8.56
N VAL A 131 0.80 -12.57 -9.25
CA VAL A 131 0.29 -12.37 -10.62
C VAL A 131 -1.15 -11.89 -10.57
N ILE A 132 -1.32 -10.60 -10.88
CA ILE A 132 -2.60 -9.90 -10.92
C ILE A 132 -3.13 -9.96 -12.35
N THR A 133 -4.11 -10.82 -12.61
CA THR A 133 -4.58 -11.08 -13.97
C THR A 133 -6.09 -11.21 -14.08
N THR A 134 -6.67 -10.65 -15.14
CA THR A 134 -8.07 -10.89 -15.53
C THR A 134 -8.24 -12.12 -16.41
N ASP A 135 -7.15 -12.75 -16.82
CA ASP A 135 -7.17 -14.03 -17.51
C ASP A 135 -7.47 -15.14 -16.50
N LYS A 136 -8.72 -15.65 -16.51
CA LYS A 136 -9.18 -16.67 -15.58
C LYS A 136 -8.41 -17.99 -15.71
N ALA A 137 -7.89 -18.29 -16.90
CA ALA A 137 -7.06 -19.47 -17.09
C ALA A 137 -5.72 -19.34 -16.37
N ALA A 138 -5.24 -18.11 -16.16
CA ALA A 138 -3.98 -17.80 -15.49
C ALA A 138 -4.11 -17.61 -13.97
N ASN A 139 -5.33 -17.40 -13.43
CA ASN A 139 -5.56 -17.32 -11.99
C ASN A 139 -6.87 -18.02 -11.58
N PRO A 140 -6.84 -19.34 -11.30
CA PRO A 140 -8.02 -20.08 -10.86
C PRO A 140 -8.42 -19.71 -9.42
N ALA A 141 -7.51 -19.12 -8.64
CA ALA A 141 -7.76 -18.75 -7.25
C ALA A 141 -8.68 -17.53 -7.13
N GLU A 142 -8.55 -16.56 -8.03
CA GLU A 142 -9.29 -15.30 -7.96
C GLU A 142 -9.87 -14.89 -9.32
N ASP A 143 -11.17 -14.58 -9.33
CA ASP A 143 -11.85 -13.99 -10.50
C ASP A 143 -11.97 -12.49 -10.28
N LEU A 144 -11.00 -11.72 -10.80
CA LEU A 144 -10.96 -10.26 -10.59
C LEU A 144 -12.21 -9.55 -11.10
N TRP A 145 -12.87 -10.07 -12.15
CA TRP A 145 -14.14 -9.50 -12.60
C TRP A 145 -15.25 -9.70 -11.58
N LYS A 146 -15.37 -10.89 -10.97
CA LYS A 146 -16.36 -11.12 -9.91
C LYS A 146 -16.02 -10.38 -8.62
N ASN A 147 -14.73 -10.22 -8.33
CA ASN A 147 -14.24 -9.61 -7.10
C ASN A 147 -14.23 -8.08 -7.14
N ARG A 148 -14.59 -7.46 -8.28
CA ARG A 148 -14.68 -6.00 -8.37
C ARG A 148 -15.72 -5.48 -7.38
N PRO A 149 -15.43 -4.44 -6.58
CA PRO A 149 -16.39 -3.87 -5.66
C PRO A 149 -17.63 -3.34 -6.39
N ALA A 150 -18.82 -3.64 -5.86
CA ALA A 150 -20.07 -3.06 -6.35
C ALA A 150 -20.15 -1.55 -6.04
N ASP A 151 -19.62 -1.14 -4.88
CA ASP A 151 -19.38 0.24 -4.53
C ASP A 151 -17.92 0.60 -4.83
N ILE A 152 -17.71 1.40 -5.88
CA ILE A 152 -16.38 1.83 -6.32
C ILE A 152 -15.65 2.67 -5.27
N ARG A 153 -16.35 3.31 -4.32
CA ARG A 153 -15.71 4.04 -3.21
C ARG A 153 -14.95 3.07 -2.32
N ASN A 154 -15.53 1.89 -2.10
CA ASN A 154 -14.90 0.79 -1.38
C ASN A 154 -13.89 -0.01 -2.24
N SER A 155 -13.41 0.54 -3.37
CA SER A 155 -12.28 -0.05 -4.11
C SER A 155 -10.91 0.49 -3.68
N TRP A 156 -10.89 1.66 -3.04
CA TRP A 156 -9.67 2.22 -2.49
C TRP A 156 -9.12 1.36 -1.38
N HIS A 157 -7.80 1.15 -1.40
CA HIS A 157 -7.10 0.41 -0.35
C HIS A 157 -5.61 0.74 -0.34
N THR A 158 -4.97 0.35 0.76
CA THR A 158 -3.52 0.16 0.87
C THR A 158 -3.26 -1.35 0.93
N ASP A 159 -2.18 -1.81 0.31
CA ASP A 159 -1.88 -3.24 0.30
C ASP A 159 -1.67 -3.75 1.74
N THR A 160 -2.22 -4.93 2.01
CA THR A 160 -2.04 -5.72 3.24
C THR A 160 -2.25 -5.00 4.57
N SER A 161 -3.03 -3.90 4.62
CA SER A 161 -3.31 -3.17 5.88
C SER A 161 -4.01 -3.99 6.96
N TYR A 162 -4.53 -5.16 6.62
CA TYR A 162 -5.09 -6.14 7.56
C TYR A 162 -4.02 -6.98 8.29
N GLU A 163 -2.75 -6.89 7.89
CA GLU A 163 -1.64 -7.58 8.55
C GLU A 163 -1.06 -6.71 9.69
N PRO A 164 -0.50 -7.32 10.76
CA PRO A 164 0.23 -6.57 11.79
C PRO A 164 1.42 -5.78 11.25
N ASN A 165 2.16 -6.33 10.30
CA ASN A 165 3.15 -5.61 9.49
C ASN A 165 2.64 -5.49 8.04
N PRO A 166 1.98 -4.39 7.66
CA PRO A 166 1.51 -4.19 6.31
C PRO A 166 2.64 -3.87 5.34
N ALA A 167 2.30 -3.74 4.06
CA ALA A 167 3.25 -3.47 3.01
C ALA A 167 3.96 -2.12 3.19
N ASP A 168 5.25 -2.07 2.83
CA ASP A 168 5.95 -0.81 2.59
C ASP A 168 5.80 -0.41 1.11
N TYR A 169 6.70 -0.85 0.23
CA TYR A 169 6.65 -0.55 -1.19
C TYR A 169 6.05 -1.71 -1.98
N SER A 170 5.17 -1.38 -2.92
CA SER A 170 4.68 -2.31 -3.92
C SER A 170 5.21 -1.90 -5.30
N ILE A 171 5.63 -2.90 -6.08
CA ILE A 171 6.11 -2.73 -7.45
C ILE A 171 5.21 -3.55 -8.36
N LEU A 172 4.47 -2.89 -9.24
CA LEU A 172 3.65 -3.55 -10.27
C LEU A 172 4.29 -3.34 -11.65
N LYS A 173 4.60 -4.43 -12.33
CA LYS A 173 5.07 -4.47 -13.72
C LYS A 173 4.00 -5.08 -14.61
N LEU A 174 3.57 -4.35 -15.64
CA LEU A 174 2.56 -4.84 -16.58
C LEU A 174 3.19 -5.81 -17.57
N ILE A 175 2.51 -6.91 -17.88
CA ILE A 175 2.95 -7.93 -18.85
C ILE A 175 2.00 -7.94 -20.05
N LYS A 176 0.70 -7.85 -19.79
CA LYS A 176 -0.35 -7.76 -20.82
C LYS A 176 -1.25 -6.57 -20.50
N LEU A 177 -1.61 -5.83 -21.53
CA LEU A 177 -2.53 -4.71 -21.46
C LEU A 177 -3.75 -5.00 -22.35
N PRO A 178 -4.95 -4.55 -21.95
CA PRO A 178 -6.08 -4.47 -22.87
C PRO A 178 -5.80 -3.42 -23.96
N GLU A 179 -6.62 -3.40 -25.02
CA GLU A 179 -6.55 -2.39 -26.08
C GLU A 179 -6.66 -0.96 -25.53
N THR A 180 -7.51 -0.76 -24.53
CA THR A 180 -7.62 0.46 -23.74
C THR A 180 -8.27 0.17 -22.38
N GLY A 181 -8.22 1.13 -21.47
CA GLY A 181 -8.67 0.98 -20.08
C GLY A 181 -7.71 0.14 -19.22
N GLY A 182 -8.13 -0.19 -18.00
CA GLY A 182 -7.30 -0.91 -17.05
C GLY A 182 -6.27 -0.04 -16.34
N ASP A 183 -6.53 1.27 -16.31
CA ASP A 183 -5.75 2.26 -15.60
C ASP A 183 -5.74 1.96 -14.09
N THR A 184 -4.73 2.51 -13.41
CA THR A 184 -4.66 2.49 -11.96
C THR A 184 -4.75 3.92 -11.44
N ILE A 185 -5.49 4.12 -10.35
CA ILE A 185 -5.60 5.41 -9.66
C ILE A 185 -4.95 5.34 -8.29
N TRP A 186 -4.32 6.44 -7.88
CA TRP A 186 -3.76 6.65 -6.55
C TRP A 186 -4.30 7.93 -5.94
N ALA A 187 -4.36 7.99 -4.62
CA ALA A 187 -4.70 9.18 -3.85
C ALA A 187 -3.69 9.39 -2.71
N SER A 188 -3.22 10.62 -2.50
CA SER A 188 -2.26 10.93 -1.44
C SER A 188 -2.94 10.98 -0.08
N SER A 189 -2.60 10.04 0.81
CA SER A 189 -3.16 10.01 2.16
C SER A 189 -2.58 11.10 3.07
N CYS A 190 -1.39 11.61 2.75
CA CYS A 190 -0.82 12.79 3.40
C CYS A 190 -1.60 14.07 3.03
N GLU A 191 -1.90 14.28 1.74
CA GLU A 191 -2.63 15.49 1.32
C GLU A 191 -4.06 15.51 1.84
N ILE A 192 -4.73 14.34 1.87
CA ILE A 192 -6.04 14.20 2.50
C ILE A 192 -5.99 14.60 3.97
N TYR A 193 -5.00 14.11 4.72
CA TYR A 193 -4.81 14.48 6.12
C TYR A 193 -4.54 15.97 6.31
N ASP A 194 -3.71 16.57 5.45
CA ASP A 194 -3.34 17.98 5.51
C ASP A 194 -4.52 18.93 5.25
N LYS A 195 -5.55 18.47 4.53
CA LYS A 195 -6.81 19.20 4.31
C LYS A 195 -7.75 19.17 5.50
N ILE A 196 -7.60 18.20 6.40
CA ILE A 196 -8.41 18.12 7.62
C ILE A 196 -8.03 19.26 8.56
N SER A 197 -9.03 19.96 9.11
CA SER A 197 -8.77 21.05 10.06
C SER A 197 -7.96 20.56 11.27
N PRO A 198 -7.11 21.42 11.88
CA PRO A 198 -6.33 21.03 13.05
C PRO A 198 -7.17 20.46 14.22
N VAL A 199 -8.43 20.89 14.36
CA VAL A 199 -9.33 20.40 15.41
C VAL A 199 -9.70 18.94 15.18
N TYR A 200 -10.14 18.60 13.96
CA TYR A 200 -10.44 17.22 13.60
C TYR A 200 -9.18 16.34 13.59
N ARG A 201 -8.03 16.86 13.15
CA ARG A 201 -6.77 16.12 13.21
C ARG A 201 -6.45 15.64 14.62
N ARG A 202 -6.51 16.52 15.63
CA ARG A 202 -6.28 16.14 17.03
C ARG A 202 -7.24 15.07 17.54
N PHE A 203 -8.50 15.12 17.10
CA PHE A 203 -9.47 14.07 17.43
C PHE A 203 -9.07 12.73 16.80
N LEU A 204 -8.68 12.72 15.52
CA LEU A 204 -8.32 11.51 14.78
C LEU A 204 -6.98 10.89 15.23
N GLU A 205 -6.02 11.70 15.70
CA GLU A 205 -4.69 11.25 16.15
C GLU A 205 -4.74 10.29 17.35
N GLY A 206 -5.82 10.30 18.14
CA GLY A 206 -6.03 9.39 19.27
C GLY A 206 -6.81 8.12 18.94
N LEU A 207 -7.27 7.94 17.71
CA LEU A 207 -8.14 6.83 17.32
C LEU A 207 -7.35 5.66 16.73
N THR A 208 -7.87 4.45 16.91
CA THR A 208 -7.42 3.24 16.23
C THR A 208 -8.56 2.65 15.39
N ALA A 209 -8.18 1.86 14.39
CA ALA A 209 -9.11 1.15 13.55
C ALA A 209 -8.73 -0.33 13.44
N THR A 210 -9.75 -1.19 13.42
CA THR A 210 -9.61 -2.61 13.10
C THR A 210 -9.65 -2.78 11.59
N PHE A 211 -8.59 -3.36 11.05
CA PHE A 211 -8.45 -3.73 9.65
C PHE A 211 -8.64 -5.24 9.51
N ALA A 212 -9.36 -5.70 8.50
CA ALA A 212 -9.51 -7.13 8.20
C ALA A 212 -9.65 -7.40 6.71
N GLN A 213 -9.14 -8.55 6.27
CA GLN A 213 -9.42 -9.10 4.95
C GLN A 213 -10.68 -9.95 5.00
N THR A 214 -11.83 -9.36 4.69
CA THR A 214 -13.13 -10.04 4.78
C THR A 214 -13.42 -10.92 3.56
N ARG A 215 -12.82 -10.64 2.39
CA ARG A 215 -13.11 -11.34 1.13
C ARG A 215 -12.37 -12.67 1.02
N LEU A 216 -11.07 -12.71 1.30
CA LEU A 216 -10.26 -13.92 1.06
C LEU A 216 -10.73 -15.15 1.85
N PRO A 217 -11.12 -15.06 3.14
CA PRO A 217 -11.68 -16.20 3.87
C PRO A 217 -12.97 -16.74 3.24
N VAL A 218 -13.84 -15.85 2.75
CA VAL A 218 -15.08 -16.25 2.04
C VAL A 218 -14.74 -16.95 0.73
N THR A 219 -13.87 -16.37 -0.10
CA THR A 219 -13.42 -17.00 -1.35
C THR A 219 -12.76 -18.36 -1.12
N ALA A 220 -11.97 -18.48 -0.05
CA ALA A 220 -11.33 -19.75 0.30
C ALA A 220 -12.37 -20.81 0.68
N ALA A 221 -13.35 -20.47 1.51
CA ALA A 221 -14.42 -21.37 1.91
C ALA A 221 -15.27 -21.83 0.72
N GLU A 222 -15.68 -20.90 -0.16
CA GLU A 222 -16.47 -21.20 -1.36
C GLU A 222 -15.77 -22.17 -2.31
N LYS A 223 -14.43 -22.13 -2.37
CA LYS A 223 -13.61 -22.98 -3.25
C LYS A 223 -13.00 -24.19 -2.55
N GLY A 224 -13.24 -24.38 -1.26
CA GLY A 224 -12.59 -25.44 -0.47
C GLY A 224 -11.08 -25.28 -0.31
N PHE A 225 -10.58 -24.05 -0.42
CA PHE A 225 -9.17 -23.70 -0.26
C PHE A 225 -8.79 -23.45 1.20
N LYS A 226 -7.52 -23.66 1.51
CA LYS A 226 -6.92 -23.33 2.81
C LYS A 226 -6.07 -22.08 2.67
N LEU A 227 -6.33 -21.09 3.52
CA LEU A 227 -5.47 -19.92 3.61
C LEU A 227 -4.06 -20.32 4.05
N TYR A 228 -3.06 -19.67 3.48
CA TYR A 228 -1.66 -19.81 3.88
C TYR A 228 -1.46 -19.28 5.32
N SER A 229 -1.11 -20.18 6.25
CA SER A 229 -1.04 -19.90 7.69
C SER A 229 0.36 -19.58 8.21
N GLU A 230 1.40 -19.82 7.42
CA GLU A 230 2.80 -19.55 7.78
C GLU A 230 3.15 -18.07 7.62
N PRO A 231 4.34 -17.60 8.06
CA PRO A 231 4.75 -16.21 7.95
C PRO A 231 4.65 -15.66 6.51
N ARG A 232 3.85 -14.61 6.31
CA ARG A 232 3.67 -13.93 5.01
C ARG A 232 4.60 -12.73 4.87
N GLY A 233 5.91 -12.99 4.96
CA GLY A 233 6.95 -11.98 4.84
C GLY A 233 7.33 -11.26 6.14
N SER A 234 6.63 -11.52 7.26
CA SER A 234 7.04 -11.09 8.60
C SER A 234 6.66 -12.19 9.62
N PRO A 235 7.46 -12.39 10.68
CA PRO A 235 7.10 -13.30 11.77
C PRO A 235 5.78 -12.92 12.49
N ASN A 236 5.34 -11.66 12.38
CA ASN A 236 4.05 -11.23 12.95
C ASN A 236 2.87 -11.45 12.00
N ASN A 237 3.11 -11.65 10.70
CA ASN A 237 2.08 -11.86 9.69
C ASN A 237 1.81 -13.36 9.53
N ILE A 238 1.28 -13.99 10.58
CA ILE A 238 1.08 -15.44 10.66
C ILE A 238 -0.39 -15.78 10.99
N GLY A 239 -0.83 -16.98 10.64
CA GLY A 239 -2.18 -17.46 10.89
C GLY A 239 -3.19 -16.97 9.85
N THR A 240 -4.48 -17.20 10.12
CA THR A 240 -5.56 -17.03 9.12
C THR A 240 -6.60 -15.98 9.51
N SER A 241 -6.39 -15.26 10.62
CA SER A 241 -7.31 -14.18 11.05
C SER A 241 -7.35 -13.03 10.06
N LEU A 242 -6.22 -12.75 9.39
CA LEU A 242 -6.03 -11.66 8.43
C LEU A 242 -6.66 -10.36 8.96
N SER A 243 -6.35 -10.00 10.20
CA SER A 243 -6.88 -8.82 10.88
C SER A 243 -5.87 -8.24 11.86
N ALA A 244 -5.84 -6.92 11.95
CA ALA A 244 -4.95 -6.15 12.79
C ALA A 244 -5.61 -4.84 13.25
N VAL A 245 -5.08 -4.25 14.32
CA VAL A 245 -5.49 -2.92 14.81
C VAL A 245 -4.35 -1.94 14.60
N HIS A 246 -4.65 -0.82 13.94
CA HIS A 246 -3.67 0.22 13.59
C HIS A 246 -4.20 1.60 13.95
N PRO A 247 -3.35 2.61 14.12
CA PRO A 247 -3.82 3.98 14.33
C PRO A 247 -4.56 4.52 13.10
N VAL A 248 -5.57 5.35 13.32
CA VAL A 248 -6.32 6.03 12.24
C VAL A 248 -5.42 7.01 11.48
N VAL A 249 -4.50 7.66 12.18
CA VAL A 249 -3.44 8.51 11.62
C VAL A 249 -2.12 7.84 11.89
N ARG A 250 -1.31 7.58 10.85
CA ARG A 250 0.01 6.97 11.01
C ARG A 250 1.12 7.95 10.68
N THR A 251 2.32 7.66 11.17
CA THR A 251 3.57 8.31 10.76
C THR A 251 4.27 7.43 9.73
N ASN A 252 4.76 8.04 8.64
CA ASN A 252 5.68 7.38 7.72
C ASN A 252 7.12 7.48 8.27
N PRO A 253 7.83 6.36 8.53
CA PRO A 253 9.17 6.38 9.12
C PRO A 253 10.29 6.85 8.17
N VAL A 254 9.99 7.07 6.90
CA VAL A 254 10.91 7.61 5.88
C VAL A 254 10.82 9.13 5.86
N THR A 255 9.61 9.69 5.88
CA THR A 255 9.41 11.15 5.75
C THR A 255 9.12 11.85 7.06
N GLY A 256 8.74 11.11 8.10
CA GLY A 256 8.18 11.66 9.33
C GLY A 256 6.84 12.38 9.12
N TRP A 257 6.15 12.11 8.01
CA TRP A 257 4.88 12.75 7.70
C TRP A 257 3.71 11.95 8.25
N LYS A 258 2.69 12.67 8.71
CA LYS A 258 1.38 12.13 9.07
C LYS A 258 0.57 11.80 7.82
N SER A 259 -0.10 10.66 7.85
CA SER A 259 -1.09 10.29 6.84
C SER A 259 -2.33 9.70 7.48
N LEU A 260 -3.49 9.95 6.87
CA LEU A 260 -4.71 9.22 7.24
C LEU A 260 -4.52 7.76 6.79
N PHE A 261 -4.75 6.77 7.65
CA PHE A 261 -4.51 5.36 7.34
C PHE A 261 -5.79 4.54 7.26
N ALA A 262 -6.77 4.84 8.11
CA ALA A 262 -8.03 4.12 8.20
C ALA A 262 -9.02 4.49 7.09
N VAL A 263 -8.64 4.22 5.84
CA VAL A 263 -9.50 4.39 4.67
C VAL A 263 -9.45 3.15 3.78
N GLY A 264 -10.57 2.89 3.09
CA GLY A 264 -10.68 1.80 2.15
C GLY A 264 -11.31 0.54 2.71
N ASN A 265 -11.31 -0.51 1.90
CA ASN A 265 -12.12 -1.72 2.12
C ASN A 265 -11.65 -2.66 3.24
N HIS A 266 -10.44 -2.50 3.75
CA HIS A 266 -9.97 -3.30 4.88
C HIS A 266 -10.46 -2.75 6.23
N VAL A 267 -10.93 -1.49 6.30
CA VAL A 267 -11.38 -0.90 7.57
C VAL A 267 -12.75 -1.44 7.95
N VAL A 268 -12.82 -2.10 9.10
CA VAL A 268 -14.07 -2.68 9.62
C VAL A 268 -14.71 -1.79 10.67
N LYS A 269 -13.90 -1.16 11.51
CA LYS A 269 -14.36 -0.37 12.66
C LYS A 269 -13.30 0.62 13.13
N ILE A 270 -13.71 1.82 13.52
CA ILE A 270 -12.94 2.75 14.36
C ILE A 270 -13.30 2.47 15.82
N ASN A 271 -12.30 2.18 16.66
CA ASN A 271 -12.50 1.41 17.88
C ASN A 271 -13.05 2.23 19.05
N GLU A 272 -12.65 3.50 19.16
CA GLU A 272 -12.93 4.39 20.30
C GLU A 272 -14.22 5.23 20.13
N VAL A 273 -14.98 4.96 19.08
CA VAL A 273 -16.23 5.67 18.76
C VAL A 273 -17.40 4.69 18.65
N THR A 274 -18.63 5.20 18.69
CA THR A 274 -19.82 4.38 18.47
C THR A 274 -19.85 3.80 17.04
N ALA A 275 -20.65 2.75 16.82
CA ALA A 275 -20.78 2.16 15.49
C ALA A 275 -21.30 3.16 14.43
N ASP A 276 -22.19 4.08 14.82
CA ASP A 276 -22.68 5.13 13.92
C ASP A 276 -21.57 6.12 13.55
N GLU A 277 -20.82 6.60 14.54
CA GLU A 277 -19.68 7.49 14.31
C GLU A 277 -18.58 6.82 13.47
N SER A 278 -18.25 5.56 13.75
CA SER A 278 -17.29 4.77 12.97
C SER A 278 -17.68 4.73 11.49
N ARG A 279 -18.95 4.42 11.19
CA ARG A 279 -19.46 4.39 9.83
C ARG A 279 -19.38 5.76 9.16
N ARG A 280 -19.85 6.81 9.84
CA ARG A 280 -19.85 8.19 9.30
C ARG A 280 -18.44 8.71 9.03
N LEU A 281 -17.48 8.41 9.92
CA LEU A 281 -16.08 8.78 9.73
C LEU A 281 -15.48 8.06 8.52
N HIS A 282 -15.69 6.75 8.39
CA HIS A 282 -15.20 6.00 7.23
C HIS A 282 -15.83 6.48 5.92
N ASP A 283 -17.14 6.74 5.90
CA ASP A 283 -17.84 7.34 4.76
C ASP A 283 -17.28 8.71 4.40
N TRP A 284 -17.00 9.56 5.39
CA TRP A 284 -16.40 10.88 5.17
C TRP A 284 -14.98 10.76 4.59
N PHE A 285 -14.14 9.86 5.10
CA PHE A 285 -12.80 9.66 4.54
C PHE A 285 -12.84 9.19 3.08
N LEU A 286 -13.74 8.26 2.75
CA LEU A 286 -13.95 7.82 1.37
C LEU A 286 -14.51 8.94 0.49
N GLN A 287 -15.39 9.79 1.03
CA GLN A 287 -15.91 10.96 0.32
C GLN A 287 -14.79 11.95 0.00
N MET A 288 -13.90 12.25 0.95
CA MET A 288 -12.75 13.12 0.71
C MET A 288 -11.89 12.62 -0.45
N ILE A 289 -11.62 11.31 -0.54
CA ILE A 289 -10.86 10.77 -1.68
C ILE A 289 -11.56 11.10 -2.99
N VAL A 290 -12.87 10.84 -3.09
CA VAL A 290 -13.62 10.94 -4.35
C VAL A 290 -13.86 12.38 -4.78
N GLU A 291 -14.10 13.29 -3.84
CA GLU A 291 -14.45 14.69 -4.12
C GLU A 291 -13.21 15.60 -4.25
N GLU A 292 -12.09 15.26 -3.63
CA GLU A 292 -10.84 16.05 -3.68
C GLU A 292 -9.93 15.60 -4.82
N HIS A 293 -10.30 15.96 -6.05
CA HIS A 293 -9.63 15.52 -7.28
C HIS A 293 -8.13 15.88 -7.36
N ASP A 294 -7.69 16.95 -6.70
CA ASP A 294 -6.30 17.39 -6.64
C ASP A 294 -5.40 16.51 -5.74
N THR A 295 -5.99 15.57 -4.98
CA THR A 295 -5.26 14.57 -4.20
C THR A 295 -4.98 13.29 -4.99
N GLN A 296 -5.58 13.16 -6.18
CA GLN A 296 -5.58 11.94 -6.98
C GLN A 296 -4.65 12.02 -8.18
N LEU A 297 -4.22 10.85 -8.64
CA LEU A 297 -3.52 10.64 -9.90
C LEU A 297 -4.10 9.41 -10.59
N ARG A 298 -4.43 9.55 -11.88
CA ARG A 298 -4.77 8.43 -12.77
C ARG A 298 -3.60 8.15 -13.69
N HIS A 299 -3.09 6.92 -13.67
CA HIS A 299 -2.04 6.48 -14.57
C HIS A 299 -2.61 5.58 -15.64
N ARG A 300 -2.45 6.01 -16.90
CA ARG A 300 -2.66 5.16 -18.06
C ARG A 300 -1.40 4.36 -18.35
N TRP A 301 -1.55 3.04 -18.31
CA TRP A 301 -0.52 2.10 -18.75
C TRP A 301 -0.38 2.20 -20.27
N GLN A 302 0.85 2.33 -20.78
CA GLN A 302 1.10 2.58 -22.21
C GLN A 302 1.78 1.38 -22.87
N ASN A 303 2.70 0.71 -22.17
CA ASN A 303 3.51 -0.36 -22.73
C ASN A 303 3.49 -1.61 -21.85
N PRO A 304 3.67 -2.81 -22.44
CA PRO A 304 4.21 -3.92 -21.71
C PRO A 304 5.50 -3.50 -21.00
N TYR A 305 5.68 -3.98 -19.79
CA TYR A 305 6.79 -3.68 -18.88
C TYR A 305 6.85 -2.23 -18.38
N ASP A 306 5.78 -1.44 -18.54
CA ASP A 306 5.60 -0.26 -17.69
C ASP A 306 5.54 -0.69 -16.22
N ILE A 307 6.17 0.10 -15.35
CA ILE A 307 6.19 -0.16 -13.91
C ILE A 307 5.66 1.04 -13.13
N ALA A 308 4.93 0.74 -12.05
CA ALA A 308 4.65 1.68 -10.98
C ALA A 308 5.23 1.16 -9.66
N ILE A 309 5.87 2.04 -8.91
CA ILE A 309 6.36 1.77 -7.56
C ILE A 309 5.73 2.77 -6.61
N TRP A 310 5.02 2.31 -5.57
CA TRP A 310 4.37 3.20 -4.62
C TRP A 310 4.66 2.83 -3.17
N ASP A 311 4.60 3.82 -2.28
CA ASP A 311 4.71 3.64 -0.84
C ASP A 311 3.31 3.53 -0.23
N ASN A 312 2.91 2.31 0.16
CA ASN A 312 1.61 1.99 0.76
C ASN A 312 1.34 2.76 2.07
N ARG A 313 2.37 3.35 2.69
CA ARG A 313 2.24 4.16 3.90
C ARG A 313 1.68 5.57 3.60
N THR A 314 1.67 5.99 2.33
CA THR A 314 1.36 7.37 1.90
C THR A 314 0.31 7.49 0.80
N VAL A 315 -0.19 6.37 0.29
CA VAL A 315 -1.20 6.36 -0.77
C VAL A 315 -2.26 5.32 -0.53
N TYR A 316 -3.45 5.62 -1.04
CA TYR A 316 -4.43 4.59 -1.41
C TYR A 316 -4.36 4.38 -2.91
N HIS A 317 -4.79 3.21 -3.38
CA HIS A 317 -4.92 2.94 -4.81
C HIS A 317 -6.15 2.09 -5.12
N SER A 318 -6.54 2.12 -6.39
CA SER A 318 -7.60 1.27 -6.93
C SER A 318 -7.33 0.94 -8.40
N ALA A 319 -7.68 -0.29 -8.78
CA ALA A 319 -7.69 -0.71 -10.17
C ALA A 319 -9.00 -0.28 -10.84
N ILE A 320 -8.93 0.27 -12.05
CA ILE A 320 -10.13 0.62 -12.82
C ILE A 320 -10.51 -0.57 -13.70
N PHE A 321 -11.75 -1.02 -13.55
CA PHE A 321 -12.31 -2.18 -14.25
C PHE A 321 -13.15 -1.75 -15.48
N ASP A 322 -12.61 -0.87 -16.33
CA ASP A 322 -13.27 -0.25 -17.50
C ASP A 322 -12.91 -0.90 -18.85
N PHE A 323 -12.37 -2.12 -18.83
CA PHE A 323 -11.80 -2.79 -20.01
C PHE A 323 -12.42 -4.17 -20.30
N ALA A 324 -13.65 -4.41 -19.85
CA ALA A 324 -14.35 -5.66 -20.12
C ALA A 324 -14.54 -5.87 -21.63
N GLY A 325 -14.10 -7.01 -22.15
CA GLY A 325 -14.15 -7.32 -23.58
C GLY A 325 -13.03 -6.72 -24.43
N LEU A 326 -12.10 -5.95 -23.83
CA LEU A 326 -11.00 -5.27 -24.55
C LEU A 326 -9.66 -6.01 -24.45
N GLY A 327 -9.67 -7.27 -24.03
CA GLY A 327 -8.48 -8.10 -23.84
C GLY A 327 -8.12 -8.34 -22.37
N ALA A 328 -7.08 -9.14 -22.15
CA ALA A 328 -6.61 -9.49 -20.82
C ALA A 328 -5.63 -8.44 -20.28
N ARG A 329 -5.72 -8.18 -18.98
CA ARG A 329 -4.73 -7.39 -18.23
C ARG A 329 -3.98 -8.31 -17.28
N THR A 330 -2.65 -8.32 -17.35
CA THR A 330 -1.80 -9.14 -16.48
C THR A 330 -0.63 -8.29 -16.00
N GLY A 331 -0.37 -8.29 -14.69
CA GLY A 331 0.82 -7.66 -14.12
C GLY A 331 1.41 -8.48 -12.99
N HIS A 332 2.72 -8.41 -12.84
CA HIS A 332 3.48 -9.09 -11.79
C HIS A 332 3.76 -8.08 -10.68
N ARG A 333 3.42 -8.42 -9.44
CA ARG A 333 3.55 -7.54 -8.29
C ARG A 333 4.42 -8.14 -7.19
N ALA A 334 5.56 -7.50 -6.93
CA ALA A 334 6.37 -7.73 -5.75
C ALA A 334 5.97 -6.72 -4.68
N VAL A 335 5.86 -7.16 -3.43
CA VAL A 335 5.42 -6.33 -2.31
C VAL A 335 6.36 -6.56 -1.14
N GLY A 336 7.02 -5.49 -0.68
CA GLY A 336 7.80 -5.55 0.55
C GLY A 336 6.91 -5.44 1.78
N ILE A 337 7.30 -6.09 2.88
CA ILE A 337 6.67 -5.93 4.19
C ILE A 337 7.42 -4.87 5.00
N GLY A 338 6.69 -3.94 5.58
CA GLY A 338 7.23 -2.84 6.38
C GLY A 338 7.22 -3.11 7.88
N GLU A 339 7.21 -2.01 8.62
CA GLU A 339 7.07 -1.92 10.07
C GLU A 339 5.61 -2.04 10.55
N THR A 340 5.41 -2.22 11.86
CA THR A 340 4.09 -2.06 12.47
C THR A 340 3.71 -0.57 12.40
N PRO A 341 2.51 -0.21 11.88
CA PRO A 341 2.08 1.18 11.83
C PRO A 341 2.02 1.80 13.23
N TYR A 342 2.53 3.02 13.35
CA TYR A 342 2.57 3.77 14.60
C TYR A 342 2.19 5.23 14.34
N PHE A 343 1.82 5.92 15.41
CA PHE A 343 1.62 7.36 15.41
C PHE A 343 2.67 8.01 16.33
N ASP A 344 3.44 8.94 15.79
CA ASP A 344 4.34 9.79 16.58
C ASP A 344 3.71 11.19 16.74
N PRO A 345 3.39 11.65 17.96
CA PRO A 345 2.82 12.97 18.19
C PRO A 345 3.72 14.12 17.70
N ASN A 346 5.03 13.91 17.61
CA ASN A 346 6.00 14.90 17.14
C ASN A 346 6.17 14.93 15.61
N SER A 347 5.58 13.97 14.89
CA SER A 347 5.59 13.97 13.43
C SER A 347 4.82 15.17 12.87
N LYS A 348 5.11 15.54 11.62
CA LYS A 348 4.57 16.75 10.98
C LYS A 348 3.57 16.39 9.90
N THR A 349 2.68 17.32 9.57
CA THR A 349 1.99 17.26 8.26
C THR A 349 3.00 17.39 7.12
N ARG A 350 2.62 16.94 5.93
CA ARG A 350 3.46 17.12 4.74
C ARG A 350 3.66 18.63 4.47
N ARG A 351 2.60 19.43 4.54
CA ARG A 351 2.65 20.88 4.31
C ARG A 351 3.57 21.60 5.31
N GLU A 352 3.50 21.28 6.60
CA GLU A 352 4.40 21.87 7.61
C GLU A 352 5.86 21.50 7.33
N ALA A 353 6.13 20.24 6.99
CA ALA A 353 7.49 19.79 6.69
C ALA A 353 8.07 20.45 5.43
N LEU A 354 7.27 20.60 4.37
CA LEU A 354 7.71 21.24 3.12
C LEU A 354 7.83 22.77 3.26
N ALA A 355 6.94 23.43 4.02
CA ALA A 355 7.04 24.86 4.27
C ALA A 355 8.34 25.21 5.02
N ALA A 356 8.73 24.39 6.00
CA ALA A 356 9.99 24.56 6.72
C ALA A 356 11.21 24.43 5.81
N ALA A 357 11.18 23.50 4.85
CA ALA A 357 12.27 23.28 3.89
C ALA A 357 12.43 24.42 2.87
N ASN A 358 11.34 25.13 2.54
CA ASN A 358 11.35 26.27 1.61
C ASN A 358 11.61 27.62 2.28
N SER A 359 11.73 27.65 3.62
CA SER A 359 11.95 28.88 4.41
C SER A 359 13.43 29.11 4.77
N ILE A 360 14.33 28.30 4.20
CA ILE A 360 15.79 28.36 4.28
C ILE A 360 16.29 28.65 2.86
#